data_AF-A0A1D3JCQ2-F1
#
_entry.id   AF-A0A1D3JCQ2-F1
#
_cell.length_a   1.000
_cell.length_b   1.000
_cell.length_c   1.000
_cell.angle_alpha   90.00
_cell.angle_beta   90.00
_cell.angle_gamma   90.00
#
_symmetry.space_group_name_H-M   'P 1'
#
loop_
_entity.id
_entity.type
_entity.pdbx_description
1 polymer ?
#
loop_
_entity_poly.entity_id
_entity_poly.type
_entity_poly.pdbx_seq_one_letter_code
_entity_poly.pdbx_strand_id
1 'polypeptide(L)'
;MTTESYEQKLPTNKYSQELNSENSLNMYYNSTTFTSVMTSGGEKLKKIAAMLQKNYAGLHMYLQDRYDHCDDLNYWLEEKKDNHKIEEPVDHDNSWSLIDQLWNKLQYQTFPNNKCNRKNINKPLTERKKRKDLQHFCENRNHLRSTCKKAKDGKFQSDDNCKNLSDYVEKSYTRFTKENECMPNRSELTDYFLHINESCSLYDMPRTFPSYTFETNVITENLIKRTPIKKCTEDNILPSNSCPRDEIVPETEVSGGSSNYLGIFLYMGLSFLAIFFILFYVYNFTSVKSLLHKCKGRQKLTRRFFEDDGEELLEASSQPLNISSLDKRYNLGYEP
;
A
#
# COMPACT_ATOMS: atom_id res chain seq x y z
N MET A 1 25.92 0.08 5.34
CA MET A 1 26.47 0.14 3.96
C MET A 1 26.41 1.58 3.52
N THR A 2 27.50 2.11 2.98
CA THR A 2 27.52 3.45 2.37
C THR A 2 26.67 3.41 1.11
N THR A 3 25.66 4.28 1.04
CA THR A 3 24.81 4.46 -0.15
C THR A 3 25.64 5.09 -1.25
N GLU A 4 25.61 4.51 -2.46
CA GLU A 4 26.37 5.06 -3.58
C GLU A 4 25.73 6.37 -4.06
N SER A 5 26.52 7.28 -4.65
CA SER A 5 26.03 8.61 -5.03
C SER A 5 24.86 8.55 -6.02
N TYR A 6 24.86 7.59 -6.96
CA TYR A 6 23.75 7.43 -7.90
C TYR A 6 22.48 6.93 -7.22
N GLU A 7 22.61 6.11 -6.15
CA GLU A 7 21.46 5.54 -5.45
C GLU A 7 20.62 6.65 -4.81
N GLN A 8 21.24 7.71 -4.32
CA GLN A 8 20.52 8.86 -3.73
C GLN A 8 19.61 9.57 -4.74
N LYS A 9 19.91 9.46 -6.04
CA LYS A 9 19.12 10.07 -7.13
C LYS A 9 18.02 9.16 -7.66
N LEU A 10 17.94 7.91 -7.19
CA LEU A 10 16.90 6.98 -7.61
C LEU A 10 15.52 7.44 -7.15
N PRO A 11 14.45 7.18 -7.92
CA PRO A 11 13.12 7.73 -7.66
C PRO A 11 12.62 7.54 -6.23
N THR A 12 12.66 6.31 -5.71
CA THR A 12 12.10 6.03 -4.39
C THR A 12 12.97 6.57 -3.25
N ASN A 13 14.29 6.61 -3.46
CA ASN A 13 15.23 7.17 -2.49
C ASN A 13 15.06 8.68 -2.39
N LYS A 14 14.93 9.36 -3.54
CA LYS A 14 14.62 10.78 -3.60
C LYS A 14 13.30 11.10 -2.92
N TYR A 15 12.24 10.33 -3.22
CA TYR A 15 10.93 10.55 -2.60
C TYR A 15 10.96 10.30 -1.08
N SER A 16 11.66 9.25 -0.63
CA SER A 16 11.84 8.98 0.81
C SER A 16 12.58 10.11 1.54
N GLN A 17 13.54 10.77 0.88
CA GLN A 17 14.19 11.97 1.40
C GLN A 17 13.23 13.17 1.44
N GLU A 18 12.41 13.37 0.41
CA GLU A 18 11.39 14.43 0.36
C GLU A 18 10.37 14.28 1.50
N LEU A 19 9.92 13.05 1.77
CA LEU A 19 9.00 12.74 2.86
C LEU A 19 9.56 13.14 4.24
N ASN A 20 10.88 12.98 4.44
CA ASN A 20 11.56 13.32 5.68
C ASN A 20 12.12 14.76 5.71
N SER A 21 12.05 15.50 4.61
CA SER A 21 12.55 16.87 4.56
C SER A 21 11.72 17.81 5.44
N GLU A 22 12.40 18.69 6.17
CA GLU A 22 11.76 19.73 6.99
C GLU A 22 11.70 21.09 6.28
N ASN A 23 12.04 21.12 5.00
CA ASN A 23 12.03 22.33 4.21
C ASN A 23 10.62 22.89 4.13
N SER A 24 10.52 24.20 4.36
CA SER A 24 9.28 24.95 4.23
C SER A 24 8.15 24.46 5.15
N LEU A 25 8.43 23.90 6.33
CA LEU A 25 7.36 23.51 7.28
C LEU A 25 6.57 24.71 7.82
N ASN A 26 7.17 25.90 7.87
CA ASN A 26 6.53 27.11 8.42
C ASN A 26 5.19 27.45 7.75
N MET A 27 5.04 27.21 6.45
CA MET A 27 3.77 27.47 5.74
C MET A 27 2.64 26.52 6.14
N TYR A 28 2.96 25.35 6.68
CA TYR A 28 1.96 24.36 7.08
C TYR A 28 1.49 24.54 8.52
N TYR A 29 2.38 24.96 9.43
CA TYR A 29 2.03 25.26 10.83
C TYR A 29 0.92 26.31 10.96
N ASN A 30 0.89 27.29 10.05
CA ASN A 30 -0.06 28.40 10.09
C ASN A 30 -1.35 28.15 9.32
N SER A 31 -1.50 26.98 8.67
CA SER A 31 -2.69 26.70 7.89
C SER A 31 -3.92 26.49 8.78
N THR A 32 -5.10 26.91 8.30
CA THR A 32 -6.38 26.75 9.04
C THR A 32 -6.66 25.29 9.40
N THR A 33 -6.38 24.36 8.47
CA THR A 33 -6.57 22.93 8.72
C THR A 33 -5.66 22.46 9.85
N PHE A 34 -4.39 22.84 9.83
CA PHE A 34 -3.43 22.48 10.88
C PHE A 34 -3.84 23.03 12.24
N THR A 35 -4.07 24.34 12.33
CA THR A 35 -4.38 25.01 13.61
C THR A 35 -5.67 24.52 14.23
N SER A 36 -6.65 24.13 13.41
CA SER A 36 -7.93 23.56 13.86
C SER A 36 -7.85 22.14 14.43
N VAL A 37 -6.77 21.41 14.18
CA VAL A 37 -6.60 20.01 14.63
C VAL A 37 -5.49 19.91 15.67
N MET A 38 -4.38 20.61 15.46
CA MET A 38 -3.15 20.45 16.23
C MET A 38 -3.04 21.38 17.43
N THR A 39 -4.15 21.99 17.91
CA THR A 39 -4.11 22.97 19.01
C THR A 39 -3.49 22.40 20.28
N SER A 40 -3.90 21.19 20.68
CA SER A 40 -3.43 20.47 21.87
C SER A 40 -2.20 19.59 21.64
N GLY A 41 -1.72 19.47 20.40
CA GLY A 41 -0.58 18.59 20.08
C GLY A 41 0.74 19.10 20.64
N GLY A 42 1.57 18.18 21.16
CA GLY A 42 2.96 18.46 21.53
C GLY A 42 3.82 18.84 20.32
N GLU A 43 5.02 19.40 20.56
CA GLU A 43 5.90 19.92 19.51
C GLU A 43 6.31 18.86 18.48
N LYS A 44 6.70 17.66 18.94
CA LYS A 44 7.05 16.52 18.08
C LYS A 44 5.88 16.11 17.17
N LEU A 45 4.69 15.99 17.75
CA LEU A 45 3.49 15.62 17.02
C LEU A 45 3.08 16.70 16.01
N LYS A 46 3.18 17.97 16.38
CA LYS A 46 2.99 19.13 15.48
C LYS A 46 3.94 19.07 14.29
N LYS A 47 5.20 18.70 14.51
CA LYS A 47 6.18 18.54 13.44
C LYS A 47 5.80 17.41 12.47
N ILE A 48 5.41 16.24 12.99
CA ILE A 48 4.91 15.11 12.16
C ILE A 48 3.67 15.56 11.35
N ALA A 49 2.73 16.25 11.98
CA ALA A 49 1.53 16.78 11.33
C ALA A 49 1.87 17.76 10.18
N ALA A 50 2.83 18.65 10.38
CA ALA A 50 3.22 19.63 9.38
C ALA A 50 3.90 18.94 8.18
N MET A 51 4.74 17.95 8.45
CA MET A 51 5.34 17.11 7.42
C MET A 51 4.28 16.31 6.65
N LEU A 52 3.30 15.72 7.36
CA LEU A 52 2.19 15.02 6.73
C LEU A 52 1.43 15.94 5.76
N GLN A 53 1.05 17.14 6.21
CA GLN A 53 0.31 18.07 5.37
C GLN A 53 1.12 18.50 4.14
N LYS A 54 2.42 18.78 4.32
CA LYS A 54 3.34 19.08 3.21
C LYS A 54 3.38 17.94 2.19
N ASN A 55 3.63 16.72 2.66
CA ASN A 55 3.78 15.57 1.80
C ASN A 55 2.47 15.25 1.07
N TYR A 56 1.33 15.38 1.76
CA TYR A 56 0.01 15.17 1.16
C TYR A 56 -0.31 16.21 0.08
N ALA A 57 0.01 17.49 0.31
CA ALA A 57 -0.13 18.54 -0.70
C ALA A 57 0.77 18.29 -1.92
N GLY A 58 1.98 17.78 -1.69
CA GLY A 58 2.96 17.46 -2.74
C GLY A 58 2.49 16.37 -3.72
N LEU A 59 1.55 15.51 -3.34
CA LEU A 59 1.01 14.45 -4.21
C LEU A 59 0.37 14.99 -5.50
N HIS A 60 -0.02 16.27 -5.54
CA HIS A 60 -0.52 16.90 -6.77
C HIS A 60 0.52 16.91 -7.90
N MET A 61 1.82 16.97 -7.56
CA MET A 61 2.90 16.96 -8.56
C MET A 61 3.08 15.60 -9.24
N TYR A 62 2.49 14.54 -8.69
CA TYR A 62 2.69 13.16 -9.11
C TYR A 62 1.40 12.52 -9.63
N LEU A 63 0.66 13.21 -10.51
CA LEU A 63 -0.67 12.72 -10.95
C LEU A 63 -0.65 11.31 -11.57
N GLN A 64 0.42 10.95 -12.28
CA GLN A 64 0.55 9.66 -12.97
C GLN A 64 0.92 8.53 -12.00
N ASP A 65 1.85 8.77 -11.09
CA ASP A 65 2.38 7.77 -10.14
C ASP A 65 1.79 7.95 -8.72
N ARG A 66 0.65 8.64 -8.62
CA ARG A 66 0.08 9.09 -7.34
C ARG A 66 -0.15 7.94 -6.39
N TYR A 67 -0.64 6.80 -6.89
CA TYR A 67 -0.97 5.66 -6.05
C TYR A 67 0.27 5.07 -5.37
N ASP A 68 1.39 4.98 -6.10
CA ASP A 68 2.66 4.50 -5.55
C ASP A 68 3.18 5.47 -4.46
N HIS A 69 3.07 6.78 -4.71
CA HIS A 69 3.43 7.80 -3.72
C HIS A 69 2.46 7.88 -2.53
N CYS A 70 1.17 7.61 -2.71
CA CYS A 70 0.23 7.44 -1.61
C CYS A 70 0.65 6.26 -0.73
N ASP A 71 1.06 5.14 -1.33
CA ASP A 71 1.51 3.96 -0.60
C ASP A 71 2.83 4.22 0.16
N ASP A 72 3.75 4.98 -0.42
CA ASP A 72 4.94 5.50 0.27
C ASP A 72 4.59 6.40 1.46
N LEU A 73 3.69 7.38 1.27
CA LEU A 73 3.26 8.29 2.32
C LEU A 73 2.54 7.55 3.46
N ASN A 74 1.69 6.58 3.10
CA ASN A 74 1.02 5.72 4.06
C ASN A 74 2.05 4.96 4.91
N TYR A 75 3.02 4.30 4.28
CA TYR A 75 4.08 3.59 4.99
C TYR A 75 4.90 4.52 5.91
N TRP A 76 5.30 5.70 5.41
CA TRP A 76 6.01 6.69 6.20
C TRP A 76 5.22 7.10 7.45
N LEU A 77 3.92 7.35 7.31
CA LEU A 77 3.08 7.75 8.43
C LEU A 77 2.93 6.63 9.47
N GLU A 78 2.82 5.38 9.03
CA GLU A 78 2.82 4.21 9.91
C GLU A 78 4.13 4.04 10.67
N GLU A 79 5.27 4.27 10.03
CA GLU A 79 6.58 4.27 10.71
C GLU A 79 6.65 5.36 11.79
N LYS A 80 6.16 6.58 11.49
CA LYS A 80 6.07 7.65 12.49
C LYS A 80 5.11 7.27 13.64
N LYS A 81 4.02 6.56 13.35
CA LYS A 81 3.07 6.07 14.36
C LYS A 81 3.75 5.11 15.32
N ASP A 82 4.43 4.11 14.80
CA ASP A 82 5.09 3.09 15.60
C ASP A 82 6.20 3.69 16.46
N ASN A 83 7.02 4.59 15.89
CA ASN A 83 8.06 5.29 16.65
C ASN A 83 7.46 6.17 17.76
N HIS A 84 6.38 6.90 17.47
CA HIS A 84 5.66 7.68 18.48
C HIS A 84 5.13 6.79 19.61
N LYS A 85 4.63 5.59 19.31
CA LYS A 85 4.18 4.62 20.32
C LYS A 85 5.30 4.16 21.26
N ILE A 86 6.51 4.03 20.74
CA ILE A 86 7.70 3.67 21.52
C ILE A 86 8.15 4.85 22.40
N GLU A 87 8.18 6.06 21.84
CA GLU A 87 8.65 7.26 22.54
C GLU A 87 7.65 7.78 23.59
N GLU A 88 6.35 7.72 23.31
CA GLU A 88 5.28 8.31 24.13
C GLU A 88 4.13 7.29 24.37
N PRO A 89 4.38 6.18 25.09
CA PRO A 89 3.43 5.07 25.18
C PRO A 89 2.16 5.39 25.96
N VAL A 90 2.24 6.27 26.97
CA VAL A 90 1.13 6.52 27.93
C VAL A 90 -0.05 7.23 27.27
N ASP A 91 0.21 8.21 26.41
CA ASP A 91 -0.84 9.02 25.74
C ASP A 91 -0.88 8.78 24.22
N HIS A 92 -0.24 7.70 23.74
CA HIS A 92 -0.06 7.43 22.32
C HIS A 92 -1.37 7.54 21.53
N ASP A 93 -2.42 6.84 21.96
CA ASP A 93 -3.67 6.75 21.20
C ASP A 93 -4.40 8.11 21.13
N ASN A 94 -4.46 8.84 22.24
CA ASN A 94 -5.10 10.15 22.29
C ASN A 94 -4.33 11.17 21.44
N SER A 95 -3.02 11.25 21.63
CA SER A 95 -2.15 12.16 20.88
C SER A 95 -2.16 11.83 19.39
N TRP A 96 -2.01 10.55 19.01
CA TRP A 96 -2.03 10.14 17.61
C TRP A 96 -3.38 10.35 16.92
N SER A 97 -4.49 10.34 17.68
CA SER A 97 -5.82 10.64 17.12
C SER A 97 -5.88 12.00 16.41
N LEU A 98 -5.05 12.97 16.79
CA LEU A 98 -4.93 14.26 16.11
C LEU A 98 -4.37 14.11 14.70
N ILE A 99 -3.38 13.23 14.51
CA ILE A 99 -2.82 12.91 13.19
C ILE A 99 -3.87 12.23 12.30
N ASP A 100 -4.63 11.29 12.87
CA ASP A 100 -5.70 10.61 12.14
C ASP A 100 -6.83 11.60 11.73
N GLN A 101 -7.19 12.55 12.61
CA GLN A 101 -8.12 13.63 12.28
C GLN A 101 -7.59 14.54 11.16
N LEU A 102 -6.30 14.91 11.21
CA LEU A 102 -5.66 15.71 10.16
C LEU A 102 -5.68 14.98 8.82
N TRP A 103 -5.28 13.70 8.80
CA TRP A 103 -5.32 12.86 7.60
C TRP A 103 -6.71 12.85 6.96
N ASN A 104 -7.75 12.66 7.77
CA ASN A 104 -9.13 12.67 7.29
C ASN A 104 -9.51 14.01 6.67
N LYS A 105 -9.18 15.15 7.30
CA LYS A 105 -9.46 16.48 6.72
C LYS A 105 -8.74 16.68 5.38
N LEU A 106 -7.47 16.27 5.29
CA LEU A 106 -6.67 16.40 4.05
C LEU A 106 -7.27 15.60 2.89
N GLN A 107 -7.75 14.39 3.16
CA GLN A 107 -8.43 13.56 2.14
C GLN A 107 -9.66 14.25 1.54
N TYR A 108 -10.45 14.96 2.35
CA TYR A 108 -11.64 15.67 1.86
C TYR A 108 -11.29 16.96 1.12
N GLN A 109 -10.27 17.68 1.60
CA GLN A 109 -9.94 19.01 1.07
C GLN A 109 -9.12 18.96 -0.22
N THR A 110 -8.16 18.03 -0.32
CA THR A 110 -7.18 18.06 -1.42
C THR A 110 -7.59 17.15 -2.58
N PHE A 111 -8.10 15.94 -2.29
CA PHE A 111 -8.44 14.96 -3.34
C PHE A 111 -9.78 14.23 -3.04
N PRO A 112 -10.93 14.92 -3.13
CA PRO A 112 -12.22 14.36 -2.73
C PRO A 112 -12.58 13.07 -3.49
N ASN A 113 -12.21 12.98 -4.77
CA ASN A 113 -12.55 11.85 -5.64
C ASN A 113 -11.45 10.78 -5.74
N ASN A 114 -10.21 11.12 -5.37
CA ASN A 114 -9.02 10.27 -5.59
C ASN A 114 -8.16 10.25 -4.32
N LYS A 115 -8.76 9.80 -3.22
CA LYS A 115 -8.16 9.80 -1.88
C LYS A 115 -7.02 8.79 -1.78
N CYS A 116 -5.94 9.15 -1.06
CA CYS A 116 -5.01 8.14 -0.57
C CYS A 116 -5.68 7.32 0.53
N ASN A 117 -6.11 6.10 0.20
CA ASN A 117 -6.71 5.21 1.18
C ASN A 117 -5.61 4.52 1.99
N ARG A 118 -5.71 4.56 3.33
CA ARG A 118 -4.84 3.80 4.21
C ARG A 118 -5.37 2.38 4.35
N LYS A 119 -4.55 1.38 4.05
CA LYS A 119 -4.83 -0.02 4.37
C LYS A 119 -4.20 -0.34 5.72
N ASN A 120 -5.01 -0.81 6.67
CA ASN A 120 -4.47 -1.34 7.91
C ASN A 120 -3.84 -2.71 7.62
N ILE A 121 -2.51 -2.75 7.57
CA ILE A 121 -1.75 -3.98 7.36
C ILE A 121 -1.42 -4.53 8.75
N ASN A 122 -2.09 -5.62 9.13
CA ASN A 122 -1.84 -6.32 10.40
C ASN A 122 -0.57 -7.19 10.33
N LYS A 123 0.58 -6.55 10.11
CA LYS A 123 1.91 -7.18 10.10
C LYS A 123 2.89 -6.34 10.94
N PRO A 124 3.88 -6.97 11.60
CA PRO A 124 4.89 -6.24 12.35
C PRO A 124 5.62 -5.19 11.50
N LEU A 125 6.08 -4.09 12.11
CA LEU A 125 6.83 -3.04 11.41
C LEU A 125 8.01 -3.60 10.60
N THR A 126 8.71 -4.60 11.15
CA THR A 126 9.83 -5.28 10.49
C THR A 126 9.42 -5.97 9.19
N GLU A 127 8.26 -6.65 9.15
CA GLU A 127 7.73 -7.26 7.92
C GLU A 127 7.27 -6.20 6.93
N ARG A 128 6.54 -5.17 7.41
CA ARG A 128 6.08 -4.05 6.56
C ARG A 128 7.26 -3.35 5.91
N LYS A 129 8.34 -3.11 6.66
CA LYS A 129 9.60 -2.56 6.17
C LYS A 129 10.24 -3.44 5.11
N LYS A 130 10.34 -4.76 5.35
CA LYS A 130 10.85 -5.70 4.34
C LYS A 130 10.08 -5.64 3.02
N ARG A 131 8.74 -5.60 3.09
CA ARG A 131 7.90 -5.44 1.89
C ARG A 131 8.18 -4.11 1.20
N LYS A 132 8.30 -3.02 1.96
CA LYS A 132 8.55 -1.69 1.39
C LYS A 132 9.92 -1.58 0.74
N ASP A 133 10.95 -2.11 1.39
CA ASP A 133 12.31 -2.18 0.83
C ASP A 133 12.33 -2.98 -0.48
N LEU A 134 11.54 -4.06 -0.57
CA LEU A 134 11.41 -4.85 -1.80
C LEU A 134 10.72 -4.04 -2.91
N GLN A 135 9.65 -3.31 -2.58
CA GLN A 135 8.95 -2.46 -3.52
C GLN A 135 9.89 -1.40 -4.10
N HIS A 136 10.58 -0.67 -3.22
CA HIS A 136 11.56 0.36 -3.60
C HIS A 136 12.68 -0.19 -4.45
N PHE A 137 13.21 -1.36 -4.09
CA PHE A 137 14.19 -2.05 -4.92
C PHE A 137 13.66 -2.29 -6.34
N CYS A 138 12.46 -2.85 -6.49
CA CYS A 138 11.91 -3.19 -7.79
C CYS A 138 11.63 -1.95 -8.65
N GLU A 139 11.08 -0.88 -8.06
CA GLU A 139 10.84 0.39 -8.75
C GLU A 139 12.16 1.00 -9.23
N ASN A 140 13.17 1.06 -8.36
CA ASN A 140 14.49 1.58 -8.72
C ASN A 140 15.22 0.72 -9.77
N ARG A 141 15.13 -0.62 -9.66
CA ARG A 141 15.65 -1.56 -10.66
C ARG A 141 14.99 -1.31 -12.02
N ASN A 142 13.67 -1.15 -12.05
CA ASN A 142 12.93 -0.91 -13.28
C ASN A 142 13.31 0.46 -13.89
N HIS A 143 13.49 1.48 -13.05
CA HIS A 143 13.99 2.79 -13.47
C HIS A 143 15.39 2.70 -14.09
N LEU A 144 16.35 2.08 -13.38
CA LEU A 144 17.71 1.87 -13.86
C LEU A 144 17.74 1.08 -15.18
N ARG A 145 16.91 0.04 -15.29
CA ARG A 145 16.74 -0.74 -16.52
C ARG A 145 16.23 0.11 -17.68
N SER A 146 15.21 0.93 -17.43
CA SER A 146 14.69 1.87 -18.43
C SER A 146 15.76 2.88 -18.85
N THR A 147 16.56 3.39 -17.92
CA THR A 147 17.64 4.35 -18.21
C THR A 147 18.77 3.70 -19.00
N CYS A 148 19.19 2.48 -18.64
CA CYS A 148 20.16 1.69 -19.40
C CYS A 148 19.70 1.45 -20.85
N LYS A 149 18.40 1.17 -21.08
CA LYS A 149 17.84 1.04 -22.45
C LYS A 149 17.92 2.33 -23.27
N LYS A 150 18.07 3.49 -22.64
CA LYS A 150 18.20 4.81 -23.30
C LYS A 150 19.65 5.21 -23.57
N ALA A 151 20.63 4.38 -23.21
CA ALA A 151 22.04 4.65 -23.46
C ALA A 151 22.29 4.94 -24.94
N LYS A 152 23.03 6.03 -25.23
CA LYS A 152 23.28 6.48 -26.60
C LYS A 152 24.12 5.45 -27.37
N ASP A 153 23.81 5.29 -28.66
CA ASP A 153 24.53 4.47 -29.63
C ASP A 153 24.59 2.96 -29.34
N GLY A 154 23.74 2.43 -28.45
CA GLY A 154 23.69 0.98 -28.19
C GLY A 154 24.89 0.41 -27.45
N LYS A 155 25.76 1.28 -26.91
CA LYS A 155 26.99 0.93 -26.21
C LYS A 155 26.73 0.63 -24.72
N PHE A 156 25.89 -0.36 -24.46
CA PHE A 156 25.48 -0.73 -23.10
C PHE A 156 26.64 -1.13 -22.18
N GLN A 157 27.70 -1.71 -22.75
CA GLN A 157 28.86 -2.18 -21.97
C GLN A 157 29.65 -1.05 -21.31
N SER A 158 29.63 0.16 -21.88
CA SER A 158 30.34 1.33 -21.37
C SER A 158 29.42 2.36 -20.73
N ASP A 159 28.11 2.07 -20.63
CA ASP A 159 27.14 3.00 -20.07
C ASP A 159 27.06 2.85 -18.54
N ASP A 160 27.30 3.95 -17.83
CA ASP A 160 27.26 3.97 -16.37
C ASP A 160 25.90 3.53 -15.81
N ASN A 161 24.78 3.78 -16.49
CA ASN A 161 23.45 3.36 -16.02
C ASN A 161 23.27 1.85 -16.11
N CYS A 162 23.82 1.20 -17.14
CA CYS A 162 23.83 -0.25 -17.26
C CYS A 162 24.72 -0.89 -16.19
N LYS A 163 25.91 -0.32 -15.94
CA LYS A 163 26.75 -0.74 -14.82
C LYS A 163 26.04 -0.58 -13.48
N ASN A 164 25.46 0.59 -13.22
CA ASN A 164 24.69 0.88 -12.00
C ASN A 164 23.52 -0.10 -11.83
N LEU A 165 22.80 -0.48 -12.89
CA LEU A 165 21.75 -1.50 -12.82
C LEU A 165 22.29 -2.84 -12.30
N SER A 166 23.40 -3.31 -12.86
CA SER A 166 24.00 -4.58 -12.45
C SER A 166 24.48 -4.53 -11.01
N ASP A 167 25.22 -3.49 -10.65
CA ASP A 167 25.78 -3.30 -9.31
C ASP A 167 24.65 -3.17 -8.26
N TYR A 168 23.60 -2.41 -8.56
CA TYR A 168 22.42 -2.23 -7.70
C TYR A 168 21.72 -3.56 -7.40
N VAL A 169 21.57 -4.42 -8.43
CA VAL A 169 20.86 -5.69 -8.31
C VAL A 169 21.69 -6.73 -7.55
N GLU A 170 23.00 -6.82 -7.81
CA GLU A 170 23.91 -7.70 -7.06
C GLU A 170 23.99 -7.32 -5.58
N LYS A 171 24.14 -6.02 -5.30
CA LYS A 171 24.15 -5.48 -3.95
C LYS A 171 22.85 -5.79 -3.22
N SER A 172 21.71 -5.56 -3.88
CA SER A 172 20.39 -5.81 -3.30
C SER A 172 20.13 -7.29 -3.08
N TYR A 173 20.49 -8.16 -4.04
CA TYR A 173 20.39 -9.61 -3.88
C TYR A 173 21.14 -10.10 -2.65
N THR A 174 22.39 -9.66 -2.48
CA THR A 174 23.23 -10.00 -1.34
C THR A 174 22.59 -9.55 -0.02
N ARG A 175 22.05 -8.33 0.01
CA ARG A 175 21.34 -7.78 1.17
C ARG A 175 20.10 -8.59 1.53
N PHE A 176 19.17 -8.80 0.58
CA PHE A 176 17.93 -9.52 0.83
C PHE A 176 18.17 -10.98 1.21
N THR A 177 19.18 -11.63 0.64
CA THR A 177 19.57 -13.00 1.02
C THR A 177 20.08 -13.06 2.46
N LYS A 178 20.83 -12.06 2.91
CA LYS A 178 21.34 -11.99 4.29
C LYS A 178 20.26 -11.64 5.31
N GLU A 179 19.34 -10.74 4.97
CA GLU A 179 18.28 -10.25 5.86
C GLU A 179 17.10 -11.22 6.01
N ASN A 180 17.02 -12.23 5.14
CA ASN A 180 15.94 -13.22 5.12
C ASN A 180 16.54 -14.63 5.12
N GLU A 181 16.87 -15.13 6.32
CA GLU A 181 17.47 -16.45 6.50
C GLU A 181 16.58 -17.57 5.93
N CYS A 182 15.27 -17.44 6.11
CA CYS A 182 14.30 -18.37 5.57
C CYS A 182 12.97 -17.68 5.25
N MET A 183 12.19 -18.28 4.34
CA MET A 183 10.83 -17.85 4.04
C MET A 183 9.82 -18.72 4.79
N PRO A 184 8.76 -18.13 5.38
CA PRO A 184 7.72 -18.89 6.06
C PRO A 184 7.12 -19.96 5.14
N ASN A 185 6.78 -21.11 5.74
CA ASN A 185 6.28 -22.25 4.99
C ASN A 185 4.92 -21.91 4.38
N ARG A 186 4.69 -22.31 3.11
CA ARG A 186 3.53 -21.89 2.29
C ARG A 186 2.20 -22.54 2.69
N SER A 187 2.03 -22.96 3.93
CA SER A 187 0.77 -23.58 4.36
C SER A 187 -0.30 -22.49 4.52
N GLU A 188 -1.25 -22.52 3.59
CA GLU A 188 -2.57 -21.86 3.61
C GLU A 188 -2.65 -20.39 3.19
N LEU A 189 -2.86 -20.19 1.88
CA LEU A 189 -3.75 -19.21 1.23
C LEU A 189 -3.65 -17.71 1.56
N THR A 190 -2.78 -17.25 2.46
CA THR A 190 -2.90 -15.88 3.01
C THR A 190 -1.59 -15.11 3.18
N ASP A 191 -0.41 -15.71 3.09
CA ASP A 191 0.85 -14.97 3.29
C ASP A 191 1.72 -14.87 2.03
N TYR A 192 1.18 -14.20 1.02
CA TYR A 192 1.94 -13.66 -0.13
C TYR A 192 2.42 -12.23 0.15
N PHE A 193 2.61 -11.84 1.42
CA PHE A 193 2.91 -10.45 1.76
C PHE A 193 4.21 -9.94 1.14
N LEU A 194 5.18 -10.82 0.86
CA LEU A 194 6.44 -10.46 0.18
C LEU A 194 6.40 -10.71 -1.35
N HIS A 195 5.21 -10.94 -1.89
CA HIS A 195 4.92 -10.93 -3.32
C HIS A 195 4.26 -9.59 -3.66
N ILE A 196 4.89 -8.80 -4.52
CA ILE A 196 4.34 -7.51 -4.99
C ILE A 196 3.69 -7.70 -6.35
N ASN A 197 4.42 -8.33 -7.27
CA ASN A 197 3.94 -8.75 -8.58
C ASN A 197 4.85 -9.88 -9.12
N GLU A 198 4.55 -10.37 -10.32
CA GLU A 198 5.30 -11.47 -10.94
C GLU A 198 6.80 -11.20 -11.05
N SER A 199 7.23 -9.96 -11.29
CA SER A 199 8.64 -9.58 -11.43
C SER A 199 9.30 -9.10 -10.13
N CYS A 200 8.55 -9.10 -9.03
CA CYS A 200 8.93 -8.50 -7.76
C CYS A 200 8.37 -9.31 -6.57
N SER A 201 9.15 -10.31 -6.13
CA SER A 201 8.71 -11.30 -5.16
C SER A 201 9.91 -12.00 -4.50
N LEU A 202 10.03 -11.96 -3.17
CA LEU A 202 11.08 -12.74 -2.49
C LEU A 202 10.87 -14.27 -2.58
N TYR A 203 9.68 -14.71 -3.01
CA TYR A 203 9.42 -16.11 -3.31
C TYR A 203 10.02 -16.57 -4.66
N ASP A 204 10.45 -15.62 -5.50
CA ASP A 204 11.14 -15.86 -6.78
C ASP A 204 12.35 -14.92 -6.87
N MET A 205 13.42 -15.31 -6.16
CA MET A 205 14.69 -14.58 -6.15
C MET A 205 15.32 -14.47 -7.55
N PRO A 206 15.35 -15.53 -8.40
CA PRO A 206 15.81 -15.43 -9.77
C PRO A 206 15.16 -14.32 -10.58
N ARG A 207 13.84 -14.26 -10.59
CA ARG A 207 13.09 -13.27 -11.38
C ARG A 207 13.14 -11.87 -10.78
N THR A 208 13.26 -11.78 -9.45
CA THR A 208 13.33 -10.49 -8.74
C THR A 208 14.74 -9.88 -8.83
N PHE A 209 15.79 -10.69 -8.80
CA PHE A 209 17.17 -10.23 -8.81
C PHE A 209 17.95 -10.83 -9.98
N PRO A 210 17.53 -10.67 -11.24
CA PRO A 210 18.23 -11.27 -12.37
C PRO A 210 19.67 -10.74 -12.46
N SER A 211 20.63 -11.58 -12.84
CA SER A 211 21.93 -11.08 -13.28
C SER A 211 21.78 -10.51 -14.68
N TYR A 212 22.32 -9.32 -14.93
CA TYR A 212 22.26 -8.69 -16.24
C TYR A 212 23.54 -8.94 -17.03
N THR A 213 23.40 -9.22 -18.32
CA THR A 213 24.50 -9.14 -19.29
C THR A 213 24.15 -8.16 -20.38
N PHE A 214 25.13 -7.35 -20.77
CA PHE A 214 24.96 -6.26 -21.72
C PHE A 214 25.74 -6.58 -22.99
N GLU A 215 25.01 -6.88 -24.06
CA GLU A 215 25.54 -6.97 -25.41
C GLU A 215 25.13 -5.71 -26.19
N THR A 216 25.69 -5.50 -27.38
CA THR A 216 25.33 -4.34 -28.21
C THR A 216 23.82 -4.32 -28.45
N ASN A 217 23.15 -3.25 -27.99
CA ASN A 217 21.68 -3.08 -28.08
C ASN A 217 20.81 -4.17 -27.40
N VAL A 218 21.39 -5.14 -26.69
CA VAL A 218 20.62 -6.22 -26.04
C VAL A 218 20.94 -6.30 -24.55
N ILE A 219 19.88 -6.28 -23.73
CA ILE A 219 19.95 -6.54 -22.29
C ILE A 219 19.38 -7.93 -22.06
N THR A 220 20.20 -8.84 -21.57
CA THR A 220 19.80 -10.21 -21.26
C THR A 220 19.75 -10.42 -19.76
N GLU A 221 18.71 -11.12 -19.30
CA GLU A 221 18.52 -11.51 -17.90
C GLU A 221 18.88 -12.99 -17.72
N ASN A 222 19.81 -13.27 -16.81
CA ASN A 222 20.16 -14.63 -16.42
C ASN A 222 19.58 -14.94 -15.05
N LEU A 223 18.58 -15.82 -15.03
CA LEU A 223 17.84 -16.24 -13.84
C LEU A 223 18.56 -17.37 -13.08
N ILE A 224 19.36 -18.18 -13.77
CA ILE A 224 19.92 -19.44 -13.25
C ILE A 224 20.95 -19.19 -12.12
N LYS A 225 21.54 -17.99 -12.07
CA LYS A 225 22.58 -17.64 -11.09
C LYS A 225 22.08 -17.33 -9.69
N ARG A 226 20.77 -17.30 -9.44
CA ARG A 226 20.22 -16.91 -8.13
C ARG A 226 19.62 -18.09 -7.39
N THR A 227 19.94 -18.17 -6.11
CA THR A 227 19.41 -19.21 -5.23
C THR A 227 18.14 -18.70 -4.56
N PRO A 228 17.03 -19.46 -4.59
CA PRO A 228 15.86 -19.14 -3.79
C PRO A 228 16.18 -19.17 -2.29
N ILE A 229 15.52 -18.31 -1.51
CA ILE A 229 15.63 -18.38 -0.04
C ILE A 229 15.01 -19.69 0.44
N LYS A 230 15.72 -20.42 1.32
CA LYS A 230 15.23 -21.68 1.90
C LYS A 230 13.94 -21.47 2.67
N LYS A 231 13.09 -22.50 2.74
CA LYS A 231 11.92 -22.47 3.63
C LYS A 231 12.37 -22.57 5.08
N CYS A 232 11.63 -21.94 5.99
CA CYS A 232 11.86 -22.12 7.42
C CYS A 232 11.52 -23.56 7.82
N THR A 233 12.41 -24.21 8.57
CA THR A 233 12.09 -25.46 9.29
C THR A 233 11.24 -25.12 10.50
N GLU A 234 10.38 -26.05 10.94
CA GLU A 234 9.48 -25.86 12.08
C GLU A 234 10.23 -25.45 13.37
N ASP A 235 11.50 -25.82 13.49
CA ASP A 235 12.38 -25.48 14.62
C ASP A 235 12.78 -23.99 14.71
N ASN A 236 12.53 -23.19 13.68
CA ASN A 236 12.89 -21.75 13.65
C ASN A 236 11.69 -20.81 13.85
N ILE A 237 10.54 -21.33 14.28
CA ILE A 237 9.33 -20.55 14.56
C ILE A 237 9.26 -20.20 16.05
N LEU A 238 10.20 -19.38 16.55
CA LEU A 238 10.00 -18.38 17.64
C LEU A 238 11.36 -17.77 18.07
N PRO A 239 11.44 -16.46 18.32
CA PRO A 239 12.31 -15.96 19.39
C PRO A 239 11.78 -16.52 20.71
N SER A 240 12.64 -17.17 21.48
CA SER A 240 12.39 -17.56 22.86
C SER A 240 12.01 -16.33 23.69
N ASN A 241 10.71 -16.03 23.76
CA ASN A 241 10.11 -15.35 24.91
C ASN A 241 10.10 -16.35 26.06
N SER A 242 11.29 -16.69 26.58
CA SER A 242 11.40 -17.31 27.88
C SER A 242 11.21 -16.19 28.90
N CYS A 243 9.99 -16.07 29.42
CA CYS A 243 9.77 -15.40 30.70
C CYS A 243 10.70 -16.07 31.75
N PRO A 244 11.36 -15.32 32.64
CA PRO A 244 12.11 -15.91 33.73
C PRO A 244 11.19 -16.78 34.58
N ARG A 245 11.60 -18.03 34.82
CA ARG A 245 10.95 -18.93 35.77
C ARG A 245 11.27 -18.39 37.17
N ASP A 246 10.25 -17.85 37.84
CA ASP A 246 10.31 -17.55 39.27
C ASP A 246 10.66 -18.82 40.07
N GLU A 247 11.45 -18.60 41.12
CA GLU A 247 11.95 -19.62 42.03
C GLU A 247 10.83 -20.44 42.68
N ILE A 248 11.13 -21.73 42.84
CA ILE A 248 10.28 -22.73 43.48
C ILE A 248 10.14 -22.39 44.97
N VAL A 249 8.91 -22.15 45.42
CA VAL A 249 8.48 -22.32 46.83
C VAL A 249 7.36 -23.37 46.85
N PRO A 250 7.36 -24.34 47.79
CA PRO A 250 6.57 -25.57 47.62
C PRO A 250 5.08 -25.36 47.89
N GLU A 251 4.24 -25.98 47.05
CA GLU A 251 2.81 -26.13 47.26
C GLU A 251 2.51 -26.95 48.52
N THR A 252 1.56 -26.46 49.31
CA THR A 252 0.75 -27.29 50.21
C THR A 252 -0.59 -27.55 49.55
N GLU A 253 -0.97 -28.82 49.52
CA GLU A 253 -2.20 -29.36 48.92
C GLU A 253 -3.47 -28.81 49.59
N VAL A 254 -4.48 -28.43 48.80
CA VAL A 254 -5.90 -28.57 49.20
C VAL A 254 -6.77 -28.94 47.98
N SER A 255 -7.15 -30.22 47.97
CA SER A 255 -8.42 -30.84 47.54
C SER A 255 -9.48 -30.02 46.75
N GLY A 256 -9.72 -30.47 45.52
CA GLY A 256 -11.01 -30.95 44.99
C GLY A 256 -12.30 -30.14 45.20
N GLY A 257 -12.81 -29.53 44.12
CA GLY A 257 -14.19 -29.07 43.99
C GLY A 257 -14.68 -29.07 42.53
N SER A 258 -15.66 -29.91 42.23
CA SER A 258 -16.25 -30.13 40.89
C SER A 258 -16.89 -28.87 40.29
N SER A 259 -16.51 -28.49 39.07
CA SER A 259 -17.12 -27.36 38.36
C SER A 259 -18.40 -27.78 37.61
N ASN A 260 -19.49 -27.04 37.84
CA ASN A 260 -20.80 -27.28 37.26
C ASN A 260 -20.85 -26.83 35.78
N TYR A 261 -20.34 -27.68 34.88
CA TYR A 261 -20.40 -27.45 33.41
C TYR A 261 -21.82 -27.21 32.87
N LEU A 262 -22.84 -27.79 33.51
CA LEU A 262 -24.25 -27.63 33.13
C LEU A 262 -24.76 -26.17 33.22
N GLY A 263 -24.27 -25.38 34.18
CA GLY A 263 -24.68 -23.99 34.34
C GLY A 263 -24.19 -23.09 33.20
N ILE A 264 -22.98 -23.34 32.71
CA ILE A 264 -22.34 -22.54 31.65
C ILE A 264 -23.03 -22.80 30.30
N PHE A 265 -23.38 -24.05 30.00
CA PHE A 265 -24.10 -24.40 28.76
C PHE A 265 -25.53 -23.85 28.73
N LEU A 266 -26.24 -23.86 29.85
CA LEU A 266 -27.60 -23.30 29.92
C LEU A 266 -27.59 -21.77 29.76
N TYR A 267 -26.59 -21.08 30.28
CA TYR A 267 -26.49 -19.62 30.19
C TYR A 267 -26.17 -19.13 28.78
N MET A 268 -25.29 -19.86 28.06
CA MET A 268 -24.98 -19.59 26.65
C MET A 268 -26.19 -19.89 25.75
N GLY A 269 -26.88 -21.00 25.96
CA GLY A 269 -28.05 -21.40 25.16
C GLY A 269 -29.24 -20.44 25.27
N LEU A 270 -29.56 -19.99 26.49
CA LEU A 270 -30.68 -19.07 26.72
C LEU A 270 -30.43 -17.67 26.13
N SER A 271 -29.18 -17.21 26.14
CA SER A 271 -28.79 -15.92 25.54
C SER A 271 -28.97 -15.93 24.02
N PHE A 272 -28.60 -17.03 23.35
CA PHE A 272 -28.77 -17.17 21.90
C PHE A 272 -30.24 -17.27 21.48
N LEU A 273 -31.08 -17.96 22.25
CA LEU A 273 -32.51 -18.08 21.97
C LEU A 273 -33.22 -16.72 22.05
N ALA A 274 -32.91 -15.90 23.07
CA ALA A 274 -33.49 -14.57 23.21
C ALA A 274 -33.15 -13.66 22.01
N ILE A 275 -31.90 -13.67 21.54
CA ILE A 275 -31.47 -12.91 20.36
C ILE A 275 -32.20 -13.39 19.10
N PHE A 276 -32.37 -14.71 18.94
CA PHE A 276 -33.06 -15.28 17.78
C PHE A 276 -34.54 -14.86 17.72
N PHE A 277 -35.25 -14.85 18.85
CA PHE A 277 -36.64 -14.37 18.91
C PHE A 277 -36.76 -12.88 18.64
N ILE A 278 -35.82 -12.06 19.11
CA ILE A 278 -35.78 -10.62 18.81
C ILE A 278 -35.62 -10.39 17.30
N LEU A 279 -34.67 -11.09 16.66
CA LEU A 279 -34.46 -10.98 15.21
C LEU A 279 -35.68 -11.46 14.41
N PHE A 280 -36.31 -12.57 14.82
CA PHE A 280 -37.51 -13.08 14.19
C PHE A 280 -38.70 -12.12 14.33
N TYR A 281 -38.86 -11.50 15.51
CA TYR A 281 -39.89 -10.49 15.75
C TYR A 281 -39.66 -9.24 14.90
N VAL A 282 -38.43 -8.72 14.85
CA VAL A 282 -38.08 -7.57 13.98
C VAL A 282 -38.31 -7.91 12.51
N TYR A 283 -37.96 -9.13 12.07
CA TYR A 283 -38.17 -9.57 10.69
C TYR A 283 -39.65 -9.67 10.28
N ASN A 284 -40.52 -10.15 11.17
CA ASN A 284 -41.95 -10.35 10.87
C ASN A 284 -42.81 -9.11 11.14
N PHE A 285 -42.48 -8.28 12.13
CA PHE A 285 -43.32 -7.17 12.57
C PHE A 285 -42.80 -5.78 12.20
N THR A 286 -41.56 -5.67 11.71
CA THR A 286 -41.06 -4.43 11.11
C THR A 286 -41.26 -4.51 9.60
N SER A 287 -41.64 -3.40 8.95
CA SER A 287 -41.99 -3.32 7.51
C SER A 287 -40.81 -3.55 6.55
N VAL A 288 -39.79 -4.33 6.94
CA VAL A 288 -38.64 -4.71 6.13
C VAL A 288 -39.06 -5.56 4.92
N LYS A 289 -40.19 -6.28 4.99
CA LYS A 289 -40.83 -6.90 3.81
C LYS A 289 -41.19 -5.89 2.70
N SER A 290 -41.49 -4.63 3.06
CA SER A 290 -41.79 -3.58 2.07
C SER A 290 -40.53 -2.98 1.42
N LEU A 291 -39.39 -3.01 2.10
CA LEU A 291 -38.12 -2.47 1.57
C LEU A 291 -37.49 -3.41 0.53
N LEU A 292 -37.62 -4.72 0.69
CA LEU A 292 -37.16 -5.70 -0.30
C LEU A 292 -37.95 -5.62 -1.62
N HIS A 293 -39.23 -5.25 -1.57
CA HIS A 293 -40.03 -5.03 -2.79
C HIS A 293 -39.70 -3.70 -3.49
N LYS A 294 -39.22 -2.69 -2.75
CA LYS A 294 -38.82 -1.38 -3.31
C LYS A 294 -37.50 -1.44 -4.09
N CYS A 295 -36.57 -2.33 -3.72
CA CYS A 295 -35.32 -2.54 -4.45
C CYS A 295 -35.49 -3.24 -5.81
N LYS A 296 -36.56 -4.04 -6.01
CA LYS A 296 -36.86 -4.64 -7.34
C LYS A 296 -37.45 -3.65 -8.34
N GLY A 297 -38.08 -2.56 -7.89
CA GLY A 297 -38.66 -1.54 -8.76
C GLY A 297 -37.63 -0.61 -9.41
N ARG A 298 -36.51 -0.34 -8.74
CA ARG A 298 -35.47 0.57 -9.24
C ARG A 298 -34.64 -0.02 -10.38
N GLN A 299 -34.43 -1.33 -10.44
CA GLN A 299 -33.71 -1.97 -11.55
C GLN A 299 -34.45 -1.89 -12.90
N LYS A 300 -35.79 -1.81 -12.91
CA LYS A 300 -36.57 -1.69 -14.15
C LYS A 300 -36.58 -0.28 -14.75
N LEU A 301 -36.33 0.77 -13.95
CA LEU A 301 -36.24 2.13 -14.46
C LEU A 301 -34.87 2.37 -15.10
N THR A 302 -33.80 1.87 -14.46
CA THR A 302 -32.43 1.99 -14.98
C THR A 302 -32.24 1.23 -16.30
N ARG A 303 -32.94 0.11 -16.53
CA ARG A 303 -32.85 -0.66 -17.78
C ARG A 303 -33.45 0.07 -18.99
N ARG A 304 -34.52 0.85 -18.80
CA ARG A 304 -35.12 1.66 -19.88
C ARG A 304 -34.28 2.87 -20.27
N PHE A 305 -33.55 3.47 -19.33
CA PHE A 305 -32.61 4.56 -19.63
C PHE A 305 -31.37 4.12 -20.42
N PHE A 306 -30.99 2.84 -20.38
CA PHE A 306 -29.85 2.32 -21.15
C PHE A 306 -30.25 1.67 -22.49
N GLU A 307 -31.55 1.48 -22.77
CA GLU A 307 -32.04 0.97 -24.06
C GLU A 307 -32.41 2.12 -25.03
N ASP A 308 -32.91 3.27 -24.54
CA ASP A 308 -33.22 4.43 -25.41
C ASP A 308 -31.96 5.14 -25.95
N ASP A 309 -30.91 5.32 -25.13
CA ASP A 309 -29.65 5.97 -25.57
C ASP A 309 -28.79 5.07 -26.48
N GLY A 310 -29.10 3.76 -26.54
CA GLY A 310 -28.38 2.78 -27.34
C GLY A 310 -28.87 2.67 -28.79
N GLU A 311 -30.16 2.94 -29.04
CA GLU A 311 -30.74 2.86 -30.39
C GLU A 311 -30.53 4.15 -31.20
N GLU A 312 -30.46 5.32 -30.57
CA GLU A 312 -30.20 6.59 -31.27
C GLU A 312 -28.75 6.72 -31.78
N LEU A 313 -27.78 6.01 -31.16
CA LEU A 313 -26.37 6.01 -31.58
C LEU A 313 -26.02 4.99 -32.67
N LEU A 314 -26.85 3.95 -32.86
CA LEU A 314 -26.59 2.90 -33.86
C LEU A 314 -27.16 3.25 -35.24
N GLU A 315 -28.14 4.14 -35.32
CA GLU A 315 -28.71 4.60 -36.60
C GLU A 315 -27.84 5.68 -37.28
N ALA A 316 -26.93 6.34 -36.54
CA ALA A 316 -26.01 7.35 -37.07
C ALA A 316 -24.72 6.79 -37.70
N SER A 317 -24.41 5.50 -37.56
CA SER A 317 -23.10 4.93 -37.95
C SER A 317 -23.11 4.09 -39.24
N SER A 318 -24.24 3.92 -39.93
CA SER A 318 -24.37 2.99 -41.06
C SER A 318 -24.62 3.65 -42.43
N GLN A 319 -23.88 4.70 -42.77
CA GLN A 319 -23.78 5.17 -44.17
C GLN A 319 -22.34 5.06 -44.71
N PRO A 320 -22.11 4.30 -45.79
CA PRO A 320 -20.78 4.21 -46.40
C PRO A 320 -20.52 5.42 -47.30
N LEU A 321 -19.62 6.32 -46.86
CA LEU A 321 -19.13 7.42 -47.69
C LEU A 321 -17.97 6.95 -48.57
N ASN A 322 -18.32 6.71 -49.84
CA ASN A 322 -17.43 6.59 -50.97
C ASN A 322 -16.70 7.93 -51.19
N ILE A 323 -15.37 7.96 -51.09
CA ILE A 323 -14.58 9.15 -51.43
C ILE A 323 -13.77 8.86 -52.69
N SER A 324 -14.38 9.17 -53.84
CA SER A 324 -13.66 9.54 -55.06
C SER A 324 -13.56 11.07 -55.12
N SER A 325 -12.33 11.53 -55.33
CA SER A 325 -11.91 12.89 -55.76
C SER A 325 -13.00 13.88 -56.18
N LEU A 326 -13.02 15.08 -55.58
CA LEU A 326 -12.95 16.32 -56.36
C LEU A 326 -12.61 17.54 -55.49
N ASP A 327 -11.60 18.24 -56.00
CA ASP A 327 -11.15 19.61 -55.76
C ASP A 327 -12.30 20.63 -55.59
N LYS A 328 -12.24 21.48 -54.54
CA LYS A 328 -12.69 22.89 -54.61
C LYS A 328 -12.26 23.71 -53.38
N ARG A 329 -11.46 24.72 -53.71
CA ARG A 329 -10.94 25.82 -52.90
C ARG A 329 -12.06 26.64 -52.25
N TYR A 330 -11.80 27.18 -51.05
CA TYR A 330 -12.45 28.38 -50.56
C TYR A 330 -11.40 29.37 -50.03
N ASN A 331 -11.39 30.56 -50.63
CA ASN A 331 -10.52 31.69 -50.31
C ASN A 331 -11.02 32.42 -49.06
N LEU A 332 -10.10 32.82 -48.17
CA LEU A 332 -10.34 33.77 -47.10
C LEU A 332 -10.20 35.18 -47.66
N GLY A 333 -11.27 35.97 -47.63
CA GLY A 333 -11.24 37.40 -47.94
C GLY A 333 -11.15 38.21 -46.65
N TYR A 334 -10.11 39.04 -46.53
CA TYR A 334 -10.11 40.24 -45.69
C TYR A 334 -10.27 41.44 -46.63
N GLU A 335 -11.15 42.36 -46.26
CA GLU A 335 -11.27 43.68 -46.89
C GLU A 335 -11.13 44.78 -45.81
N PRO A 336 -10.68 45.99 -46.21
CA PRO A 336 -9.69 46.82 -45.52
C PRO A 336 -10.15 47.60 -44.28
#